data_AF-A0A2R6AHR2-F1
#
_entry.id   AF-A0A2R6AHR2-F1
#
_cell.length_a   1.000
_cell.length_b   1.000
_cell.length_c   1.000
_cell.angle_alpha   90.00
_cell.angle_beta   90.00
_cell.angle_gamma   90.00
#
_symmetry.space_group_name_H-M   'P 1'
#
loop_
_entity.id
_entity.type
_entity.pdbx_description
1 polymer ?
#
loop_
_entity_poly.entity_id
_entity_poly.type
_entity_poly.pdbx_seq_one_letter_code
_entity_poly.pdbx_strand_id
1 'polypeptide(L)'
;MNVTVQTGGSVEYSFSGKSGSLASGNHVIYVPPGTTVQLTEKPIPILFVSRGFEVSGGFLPSNASVLVDAPLSIKALFSVNYVSVGAITLAIAIVIAVVALLRIRKAQA
;
A
#
# COMPACT_ATOMS: atom_id res chain seq x y z
N MET A 1 12.49 16.52 1.58
CA MET A 1 11.68 15.53 2.32
C MET A 1 11.99 14.16 1.77
N ASN A 2 12.43 13.23 2.62
CA ASN A 2 12.73 11.85 2.23
C ASN A 2 11.50 10.99 2.50
N VAL A 3 11.07 10.21 1.51
CA VAL A 3 9.93 9.31 1.61
C VAL A 3 10.38 7.90 1.25
N THR A 4 10.32 6.99 2.22
CA THR A 4 10.52 5.56 1.99
C THR A 4 9.16 4.90 1.86
N VAL A 5 8.87 4.33 0.71
CA VAL A 5 7.62 3.60 0.44
C VAL A 5 7.91 2.11 0.56
N GLN A 6 7.34 1.44 1.57
CA GLN A 6 7.47 -0.01 1.67
C GLN A 6 6.78 -0.74 0.51
N THR A 7 7.16 -2.00 0.29
CA THR A 7 6.47 -2.86 -0.67
C THR A 7 5.02 -3.04 -0.23
N GLY A 8 4.10 -3.02 -1.20
CA GLY A 8 2.67 -3.22 -0.95
C GLY A 8 1.78 -2.10 -1.48
N GLY A 9 2.36 -1.02 -2.02
CA GLY A 9 1.59 0.08 -2.61
C GLY A 9 2.46 1.18 -3.19
N SER A 10 1.82 2.32 -3.41
CA SER A 10 2.44 3.60 -3.75
C SER A 10 1.95 4.69 -2.80
N VAL A 11 2.60 5.86 -2.84
CA VAL A 11 2.14 7.07 -2.13
C VAL A 11 1.87 8.15 -3.14
N GLU A 12 0.63 8.64 -3.17
CA GLU A 12 0.32 9.88 -3.87
C GLU A 12 0.68 11.07 -2.99
N TYR A 13 1.25 12.10 -3.60
CA TYR A 13 1.54 13.36 -2.92
C TYR A 13 1.00 14.55 -3.69
N SER A 14 0.69 15.63 -2.98
CA SER A 14 0.40 16.93 -3.59
C SER A 14 0.78 18.09 -2.68
N PHE A 15 1.29 19.16 -3.26
CA PHE A 15 1.61 20.43 -2.60
C PHE A 15 1.77 21.55 -3.61
N SER A 16 1.29 22.76 -3.30
CA SER A 16 1.53 24.00 -4.07
C SER A 16 1.44 23.84 -5.60
N GLY A 17 0.39 23.16 -6.09
CA GLY A 17 0.15 22.93 -7.52
C GLY A 17 0.99 21.80 -8.16
N LYS A 18 1.85 21.12 -7.40
CA LYS A 18 2.57 19.92 -7.82
C LYS A 18 1.92 18.68 -7.23
N SER A 19 1.86 17.61 -7.99
CA SER A 19 1.42 16.30 -7.53
C SER A 19 2.18 15.18 -8.24
N GLY A 20 2.11 13.98 -7.68
CA GLY A 20 2.73 12.80 -8.27
C GLY A 20 2.44 11.54 -7.46
N SER A 21 2.98 10.43 -7.95
CA SER A 21 2.89 9.13 -7.28
C SER A 21 4.29 8.55 -7.12
N LEU A 22 4.57 8.03 -5.93
CA LEU A 22 5.82 7.37 -5.56
C LEU A 22 5.57 5.88 -5.44
N ALA A 23 6.21 5.09 -6.32
CA ALA A 23 6.23 3.64 -6.20
C ALA A 23 7.04 3.19 -4.96
N SER A 24 7.08 1.89 -4.68
CA SER A 24 7.93 1.33 -3.63
C SER A 24 9.40 1.71 -3.83
N GLY A 25 10.11 2.00 -2.73
CA GLY A 25 11.50 2.44 -2.74
C GLY A 25 11.74 3.74 -1.97
N ASN A 26 12.95 4.29 -2.09
CA ASN A 26 13.34 5.55 -1.45
C ASN A 26 13.25 6.70 -2.45
N HIS A 27 12.60 7.78 -2.04
CA HIS A 27 12.36 8.96 -2.86
C HIS A 27 12.73 10.23 -2.10
N VAL A 28 13.18 11.23 -2.85
CA VAL A 28 13.44 12.58 -2.32
C VAL A 28 12.52 13.55 -3.03
N ILE A 29 11.65 14.21 -2.27
CA ILE A 29 10.79 15.29 -2.74
C ILE A 29 11.38 16.61 -2.27
N TYR A 30 11.65 17.52 -3.19
CA TYR A 30 12.06 18.89 -2.89
C TYR A 30 10.82 19.75 -2.66
N VAL A 31 10.63 20.14 -1.40
CA VAL A 31 9.48 20.89 -0.93
C VAL A 31 10.00 22.18 -0.27
N PRO A 32 9.48 23.37 -0.65
CA PRO A 32 9.86 24.61 0.01
C PRO A 32 9.52 24.60 1.51
N PRO A 33 10.35 25.18 2.39
CA PRO A 33 10.02 25.33 3.80
C PRO A 33 8.68 26.04 4.02
N GLY A 34 7.90 25.67 5.04
CA GLY A 34 6.58 26.24 5.31
C GLY A 34 5.45 25.67 4.43
N THR A 35 5.74 24.67 3.59
CA THR A 35 4.73 24.07 2.70
C THR A 35 4.10 22.84 3.34
N THR A 36 2.77 22.79 3.28
CA THR A 36 2.00 21.59 3.64
C THR A 36 1.93 20.62 2.46
N VAL A 37 2.37 19.38 2.69
CA VAL A 37 2.31 18.28 1.73
C VAL A 37 1.21 17.31 2.14
N GLN A 38 0.29 17.05 1.22
CA GLN A 38 -0.70 15.99 1.38
C GLN A 38 -0.12 14.68 0.89
N LEU A 39 -0.27 13.63 1.68
CA LEU A 39 0.19 12.27 1.36
C LEU A 39 -0.98 11.30 1.51
N THR A 40 -1.12 10.42 0.53
CA THR A 40 -2.13 9.36 0.53
C THR A 40 -1.49 8.04 0.15
N GLU A 41 -1.57 7.06 1.03
CA GLU A 41 -1.20 5.69 0.70
C GLU A 41 -2.20 5.07 -0.29
N LYS A 42 -1.68 4.41 -1.32
CA LYS A 42 -2.42 3.64 -2.31
C LYS A 42 -1.93 2.20 -2.28
N PRO A 43 -2.49 1.34 -1.41
CA PRO A 43 -2.11 -0.06 -1.35
C PRO A 43 -2.46 -0.75 -2.67
N ILE A 44 -1.70 -1.78 -3.04
CA ILE A 44 -2.07 -2.68 -4.13
C ILE A 44 -3.43 -3.29 -3.77
N PRO A 45 -4.46 -3.11 -4.61
CA PRO A 45 -5.81 -3.53 -4.28
C PRO A 45 -5.85 -5.00 -3.87
N ILE A 46 -6.71 -5.30 -2.88
CA ILE A 46 -7.00 -6.65 -2.39
C ILE A 46 -5.85 -7.28 -1.60
N LEU A 47 -4.60 -7.18 -2.05
CA LEU A 47 -3.45 -7.86 -1.44
C LEU A 47 -2.89 -7.16 -0.22
N PHE A 48 -2.98 -5.83 -0.18
CA PHE A 48 -2.41 -5.02 0.89
C PHE A 48 -3.41 -4.03 1.47
N VAL A 49 -3.15 -3.60 2.69
CA VAL A 49 -3.84 -2.50 3.36
C VAL A 49 -2.83 -1.48 3.84
N SER A 50 -3.24 -0.22 3.80
CA SER A 50 -2.53 0.92 4.39
C SER A 50 -2.35 0.75 5.90
N ARG A 51 -1.17 1.13 6.40
CA ARG A 51 -0.87 1.17 7.85
C ARG A 51 -0.55 2.58 8.33
N GLY A 52 -0.52 3.55 7.43
CA GLY A 52 -0.16 4.92 7.73
C GLY A 52 1.34 5.16 7.65
N PHE A 53 1.74 6.39 7.95
CA PHE A 53 3.11 6.81 7.82
C PHE A 53 3.82 6.82 9.16
N GLU A 54 4.97 6.16 9.23
CA GLU A 54 5.91 6.25 10.34
C GLU A 54 6.78 7.52 10.15
N VAL A 55 6.85 8.33 11.20
CA VAL A 55 7.64 9.57 11.25
C VAL A 55 8.43 9.64 12.56
N SER A 56 9.47 10.48 12.60
CA SER A 56 10.21 10.73 13.83
C SER A 56 9.28 11.35 14.88
N GLY A 57 8.83 10.54 15.86
CA GLY A 57 7.92 10.96 16.92
C GLY A 57 6.53 10.32 16.88
N GLY A 58 6.22 9.45 15.91
CA GLY A 58 4.98 8.68 15.95
C GLY A 58 4.49 8.19 14.59
N PHE A 59 3.16 8.06 14.50
CA PHE A 59 2.47 7.57 13.32
C PHE A 59 1.42 8.58 12.86
N LEU A 60 1.33 8.74 11.54
CA LEU A 60 0.29 9.51 10.88
C LEU A 60 -0.68 8.56 10.16
N PRO A 61 -1.96 8.96 10.00
CA PRO A 61 -2.94 8.18 9.25
C PRO A 61 -2.52 8.02 7.77
N SER A 62 -3.12 7.06 7.08
CA SER A 62 -2.85 6.77 5.65
C SER A 62 -3.21 7.91 4.68
N ASN A 63 -3.98 8.88 5.14
CA ASN A 63 -4.20 10.17 4.49
C ASN A 63 -3.73 11.25 5.47
N ALA A 64 -2.55 11.82 5.23
CA ALA A 64 -1.90 12.74 6.15
C ALA A 64 -1.54 14.06 5.49
N SER A 65 -1.62 15.13 6.28
CA SER A 65 -1.16 16.47 5.95
C SER A 65 0.09 16.76 6.78
N VAL A 66 1.19 17.09 6.11
CA VAL A 66 2.49 17.24 6.76
C VAL A 66 3.10 18.59 6.41
N LEU A 67 3.36 19.41 7.43
CA LEU A 67 4.08 20.67 7.27
C LEU A 67 5.59 20.40 7.18
N VAL A 68 6.23 20.88 6.12
CA VAL A 68 7.67 20.71 5.89
C VAL A 68 8.39 22.00 6.26
N ASP A 69 8.81 22.12 7.51
CA ASP A 69 9.60 23.27 8.02
C ASP A 69 11.09 22.94 8.20
N ALA A 70 11.44 21.66 8.19
CA ALA A 70 12.78 21.14 8.32
C ALA A 70 12.93 19.84 7.49
N PRO A 71 14.16 19.33 7.28
CA PRO A 71 14.36 18.03 6.66
C PRO A 71 13.60 16.93 7.41
N LEU A 72 12.59 16.36 6.75
CA LEU A 72 11.74 15.31 7.30
C LEU A 72 11.95 13.99 6.56
N SER A 73 11.97 12.89 7.31
CA SER A 73 11.95 11.53 6.79
C SER A 73 10.63 10.86 7.18
N ILE A 74 9.93 10.33 6.19
CA ILE A 74 8.64 9.65 6.35
C ILE A 74 8.74 8.27 5.73
N LYS A 75 8.15 7.26 6.38
CA LYS A 75 8.08 5.91 5.87
C LYS A 75 6.62 5.46 5.75
N ALA A 76 6.17 5.21 4.52
CA ALA A 76 4.84 4.66 4.26
C ALA A 76 4.85 3.15 4.48
N LEU A 77 3.82 2.64 5.15
CA LEU A 77 3.74 1.27 5.60
C LEU A 77 2.52 0.57 5.01
N PHE A 78 2.75 -0.64 4.54
CA PHE A 78 1.70 -1.52 4.04
C PHE A 78 1.79 -2.86 4.75
N SER A 79 0.64 -3.48 5.00
CA SER A 79 0.58 -4.85 5.50
C SER A 79 -0.27 -5.71 4.57
N VAL A 80 0.05 -7.01 4.51
CA VAL A 80 -0.74 -7.97 3.76
C VAL A 80 -2.18 -8.00 4.30
N ASN A 81 -3.14 -7.98 3.40
CA ASN A 81 -4.54 -8.21 3.72
C ASN A 81 -4.80 -9.71 3.85
N TYR A 82 -4.51 -10.27 5.02
CA TYR A 82 -4.65 -11.71 5.26
C TYR A 82 -6.07 -12.23 5.06
N VAL A 83 -7.09 -11.38 5.27
CA VAL A 83 -8.49 -11.77 5.02
C VAL A 83 -8.71 -12.02 3.54
N SER A 84 -8.33 -11.07 2.69
CA SER A 84 -8.47 -11.21 1.24
C SER A 84 -7.57 -12.30 0.66
N VAL A 85 -6.33 -12.39 1.12
CA VAL A 85 -5.40 -13.46 0.70
C VAL A 85 -5.94 -14.84 1.10
N GLY A 86 -6.47 -14.97 2.32
CA GLY A 86 -7.12 -16.19 2.79
C GLY A 86 -8.32 -16.58 1.92
N ALA A 87 -9.19 -15.61 1.61
CA ALA A 87 -10.36 -15.83 0.77
C ALA A 87 -9.99 -16.28 -0.66
N ILE A 88 -8.97 -15.67 -1.27
CA ILE A 88 -8.46 -16.07 -2.60
C ILE A 88 -7.90 -17.50 -2.54
N THR A 89 -7.09 -17.79 -1.52
CA THR A 89 -6.47 -19.12 -1.36
C THR A 89 -7.54 -20.21 -1.20
N LEU A 90 -8.57 -19.94 -0.40
CA LEU A 90 -9.69 -20.85 -0.21
C LEU A 90 -10.50 -21.04 -1.51
N ALA A 91 -10.79 -19.97 -2.23
CA ALA A 91 -11.52 -20.05 -3.50
C ALA A 91 -10.78 -20.91 -4.53
N ILE A 92 -9.46 -20.75 -4.66
CA ILE A 92 -8.62 -21.56 -5.54
C ILE A 92 -8.68 -23.05 -5.13
N ALA A 93 -8.55 -23.34 -3.82
CA ALA A 93 -8.62 -24.70 -3.32
C ALA A 93 -9.98 -25.38 -3.64
N ILE A 94 -11.09 -24.65 -3.49
CA ILE A 94 -12.43 -25.14 -3.83
C ILE A 94 -12.53 -25.45 -5.34
N VAL A 95 -12.05 -24.55 -6.21
CA VAL A 95 -12.06 -24.78 -7.67
C VAL A 95 -11.27 -26.03 -8.04
N ILE A 96 -10.08 -26.21 -7.46
CA ILE A 96 -9.25 -27.41 -7.69
C ILE A 96 -10.00 -28.67 -7.24
N ALA A 97 -10.60 -28.66 -6.05
CA ALA A 97 -11.36 -29.80 -5.52
C ALA A 97 -12.56 -30.15 -6.41
N VAL A 98 -13.31 -29.15 -6.88
CA VAL A 98 -14.45 -29.35 -7.78
C VAL A 98 -13.99 -29.93 -9.11
N VAL A 99 -12.92 -29.40 -9.72
CA VAL A 99 -12.38 -29.93 -10.98
C VAL A 99 -11.91 -31.37 -10.81
N ALA A 100 -11.22 -31.70 -9.72
CA ALA A 100 -10.80 -33.06 -9.42
C ALA A 100 -12.00 -34.01 -9.27
N LEU A 101 -13.01 -33.60 -8.50
CA LEU A 101 -14.24 -34.38 -8.30
C LEU A 101 -14.97 -34.64 -9.63
N LEU A 102 -15.09 -33.62 -10.49
CA LEU A 102 -15.72 -33.74 -11.80
C LEU A 102 -14.94 -34.69 -12.73
N ARG A 103 -13.61 -34.66 -12.69
CA ARG A 103 -12.77 -35.60 -13.47
C ARG A 103 -12.92 -37.03 -12.99
N ILE A 104 -12.94 -37.27 -11.67
CA ILE A 104 -13.16 -38.60 -11.09
C ILE A 104 -14.52 -39.15 -11.52
N ARG A 105 -15.58 -38.35 -11.41
CA ARG A 105 -16.93 -38.76 -11.82
C ARG A 105 -17.02 -39.11 -13.31
N LYS A 106 -16.34 -38.35 -14.18
CA LYS A 106 -16.29 -38.66 -15.62
C LYS A 106 -15.50 -39.93 -15.96
N ALA A 107 -14.50 -40.29 -15.18
CA ALA A 107 -13.72 -41.51 -15.40
C ALA A 107 -14.45 -42.78 -14.92
N GLN A 108 -15.46 -42.62 -14.07
CA GLN A 108 -16.28 -43.71 -13.52
C GLN A 108 -17.61 -43.93 -14.29
N ALA A 109 -17.94 -43.06 -15.24
CA ALA A 109 -19.10 -43.13 -16.12
C ALA A 109 -18.68 -43.62 -17.51
#